data_AF-A0A078L676-F1
#
_entry.id   AF-A0A078L676-F1
#
_cell.length_a   1.000
_cell.length_b   1.000
_cell.length_c   1.000
_cell.angle_alpha   90.00
_cell.angle_beta   90.00
_cell.angle_gamma   90.00
#
_symmetry.space_group_name_H-M   'P 1'
#
loop_
_entity.id
_entity.type
_entity.pdbx_description
1 polymer ?
#
loop_
_entity_poly.entity_id
_entity_poly.type
_entity_poly.pdbx_seq_one_letter_code
_entity_poly.pdbx_strand_id
1 'polypeptide(L)'
;MGTTQQVILTTTVTALAALTQQRFVGTDNAPCQAGAAVLGVAEVDAAAGDLTPVSVLGIIAVEAGAAISRGQRIQSDANACAVPRTAASGDTPAGISAGIALDEALAEGDVIRILRGV
;
A
#
# COMPACT_ATOMS: atom_id res chain seq x y z
N MET A 1 9.48 -8.23 -14.24
CA MET A 1 10.47 -8.94 -13.40
C MET A 1 9.86 -9.14 -12.03
N GLY A 2 10.14 -10.22 -11.31
CA GLY A 2 9.58 -10.41 -9.96
C GLY A 2 10.21 -9.44 -8.96
N THR A 3 9.40 -8.71 -8.20
CA THR A 3 9.86 -7.83 -7.12
C THR A 3 10.09 -8.65 -5.85
N THR A 4 11.27 -8.54 -5.24
CA THR A 4 11.57 -9.23 -3.97
C THR A 4 10.92 -8.52 -2.80
N GLN A 5 10.54 -9.26 -1.76
CA GLN A 5 10.06 -8.70 -0.50
C GLN A 5 10.73 -9.37 0.70
N GLN A 6 10.85 -8.63 1.81
CA GLN A 6 11.30 -9.11 3.12
C GLN A 6 10.24 -8.75 4.16
N VAL A 7 9.26 -9.63 4.30
CA VAL A 7 8.14 -9.44 5.21
C VAL A 7 8.55 -9.86 6.62
N ILE A 8 8.35 -8.96 7.58
CA ILE A 8 8.61 -9.21 9.01
C ILE A 8 7.35 -9.70 9.70
N LEU A 9 6.19 -9.12 9.36
CA LEU A 9 4.90 -9.47 9.93
C LEU A 9 3.84 -9.54 8.83
N THR A 10 3.19 -10.71 8.75
CA THR A 10 1.95 -10.93 8.01
C THR A 10 0.85 -11.21 9.03
N THR A 11 -0.31 -10.57 8.85
CA THR A 11 -1.53 -10.91 9.59
C THR A 11 -2.56 -11.45 8.61
N THR A 12 -3.34 -12.43 9.05
CA THR A 12 -4.53 -12.85 8.31
C THR A 12 -5.67 -11.91 8.66
N VAL A 13 -6.45 -11.50 7.65
CA VAL A 13 -7.69 -10.75 7.83
C VAL A 13 -8.83 -11.44 7.11
N THR A 14 -10.06 -11.22 7.56
CA THR A 14 -11.25 -11.49 6.75
C THR A 14 -11.48 -10.29 5.83
N ALA A 15 -11.39 -10.48 4.52
CA ALA A 15 -11.59 -9.42 3.54
C ALA A 15 -13.05 -8.92 3.59
N LEU A 16 -13.24 -7.62 3.79
CA LEU A 16 -14.58 -7.02 3.83
C LEU A 16 -15.14 -6.75 2.42
N ALA A 17 -14.25 -6.54 1.46
CA ALA A 17 -14.55 -6.36 0.04
C ALA A 17 -13.47 -7.07 -0.80
N ALA A 18 -13.62 -7.05 -2.13
CA ALA A 18 -12.59 -7.61 -3.01
C ALA A 18 -11.26 -6.89 -2.80
N LEU A 19 -10.19 -7.65 -2.59
CA LEU A 19 -8.82 -7.17 -2.47
C LEU A 19 -8.01 -7.64 -3.66
N THR A 20 -7.11 -6.79 -4.13
CA THR A 20 -6.21 -7.08 -5.24
C THR A 20 -4.79 -7.25 -4.70
N GLN A 21 -4.09 -8.26 -5.18
CA GLN A 21 -2.69 -8.51 -4.86
C GLN A 21 -1.87 -7.22 -5.05
N GLN A 22 -0.92 -6.99 -4.13
CA GLN A 22 0.00 -5.84 -4.16
C GLN A 22 -0.67 -4.47 -4.04
N ARG A 23 -1.93 -4.42 -3.59
CA ARG A 23 -2.62 -3.17 -3.24
C ARG A 23 -2.85 -3.04 -1.75
N PHE A 24 -3.02 -1.80 -1.31
CA PHE A 24 -3.19 -1.48 0.09
C PHE A 24 -4.52 -1.95 0.66
N VAL A 25 -4.45 -2.51 1.85
CA VAL A 25 -5.61 -2.89 2.66
C VAL A 25 -5.79 -1.84 3.76
N GLY A 26 -7.00 -1.33 3.92
CA GLY A 26 -7.38 -0.42 4.99
C GLY A 26 -7.51 -1.12 6.34
N THR A 27 -7.64 -0.33 7.41
CA THR A 27 -7.84 -0.87 8.78
C THR A 27 -9.20 -1.54 8.99
N ASP A 28 -10.10 -1.40 8.02
CA ASP A 28 -11.41 -2.05 7.93
C ASP A 28 -11.38 -3.37 7.12
N ASN A 29 -10.19 -3.82 6.68
CA ASN A 29 -9.97 -5.00 5.85
C ASN A 29 -10.60 -4.91 4.45
N ALA A 30 -10.85 -3.70 3.95
CA ALA A 30 -11.27 -3.41 2.57
C ALA A 30 -10.13 -2.71 1.79
N PRO A 31 -10.27 -2.45 0.47
CA PRO A 31 -9.31 -1.62 -0.26
C PRO A 31 -9.12 -0.25 0.42
N CYS A 32 -7.86 0.13 0.67
CA CYS A 32 -7.56 1.36 1.38
C CYS A 32 -7.99 2.59 0.56
N GLN A 33 -8.65 3.54 1.23
CA GLN A 33 -9.12 4.76 0.61
C GLN A 33 -8.00 5.80 0.46
N ALA A 34 -8.21 6.77 -0.44
CA ALA A 34 -7.22 7.81 -0.73
C ALA A 34 -6.82 8.57 0.54
N GLY A 35 -5.51 8.61 0.82
CA GLY A 35 -4.93 9.29 1.98
C GLY A 35 -5.25 8.67 3.34
N ALA A 36 -5.99 7.56 3.40
CA ALA A 36 -6.38 6.89 4.63
C ALA A 36 -5.25 6.05 5.24
N ALA A 37 -5.47 5.59 6.47
CA ALA A 37 -4.53 4.72 7.16
C ALA A 37 -4.51 3.33 6.50
N VAL A 38 -3.33 2.95 6.02
CA VAL A 38 -3.09 1.61 5.48
C VAL A 38 -2.85 0.65 6.66
N LEU A 39 -3.46 -0.53 6.65
CA LEU A 39 -3.11 -1.66 7.49
C LEU A 39 -1.85 -2.35 6.95
N GLY A 40 -1.90 -2.78 5.69
CA GLY A 40 -0.79 -3.46 5.01
C GLY A 40 -1.05 -3.60 3.51
N VAL A 41 -0.40 -4.57 2.88
CA VAL A 41 -0.56 -4.90 1.46
C VAL A 41 -1.09 -6.32 1.31
N ALA A 42 -2.06 -6.55 0.43
CA ALA A 42 -2.59 -7.89 0.16
C ALA A 42 -1.56 -8.73 -0.61
N GLU A 43 -1.25 -9.93 -0.12
CA GLU A 43 -0.29 -10.82 -0.80
C GLU A 43 -0.91 -11.58 -1.97
N VAL A 44 -2.24 -11.69 -2.00
CA VAL A 44 -3.02 -12.39 -3.04
C VAL A 44 -4.35 -11.68 -3.26
N ASP A 45 -4.95 -11.90 -4.42
CA ASP A 45 -6.34 -11.52 -4.65
C ASP A 45 -7.26 -12.25 -3.67
N ALA A 46 -8.31 -11.58 -3.21
CA ALA A 46 -9.29 -12.15 -2.29
C ALA A 46 -10.69 -11.59 -2.58
N ALA A 47 -11.71 -12.44 -2.46
CA ALA A 47 -13.11 -12.01 -2.48
C ALA A 47 -13.57 -11.61 -1.06
N ALA A 48 -14.70 -10.90 -0.99
CA ALA A 48 -15.32 -10.59 0.29
C ALA A 48 -15.65 -11.88 1.08
N GLY A 49 -15.24 -11.94 2.34
CA GLY A 49 -15.38 -13.09 3.22
C GLY A 49 -14.17 -14.04 3.26
N ASP A 50 -13.24 -13.91 2.33
CA ASP A 50 -12.04 -14.76 2.32
C ASP A 50 -11.08 -14.39 3.47
N LEU A 51 -10.38 -15.40 3.99
CA LEU A 51 -9.24 -15.20 4.87
C LEU A 51 -8.00 -14.99 4.01
N THR A 52 -7.42 -13.80 4.05
CA THR A 52 -6.27 -13.44 3.19
C THR A 52 -5.08 -12.92 3.99
N PRO A 53 -3.84 -13.29 3.60
CA PRO A 53 -2.62 -12.73 4.18
C PRO A 53 -2.39 -11.27 3.76
N VAL A 54 -2.15 -10.43 4.76
CA VAL A 54 -1.79 -9.01 4.60
C VAL A 54 -0.44 -8.75 5.24
N SER A 55 0.52 -8.26 4.46
CA SER A 55 1.86 -7.88 4.95
C SER A 55 1.82 -6.49 5.59
N VAL A 56 2.13 -6.42 6.87
CA VAL A 56 1.96 -5.22 7.71
C VAL A 56 3.29 -4.51 7.97
N LEU A 57 4.39 -5.26 8.13
CA LEU A 57 5.72 -4.73 8.46
C LEU A 57 6.82 -5.36 7.60
N GLY A 58 7.83 -4.56 7.24
CA GLY A 58 9.01 -5.01 6.49
C GLY A 58 9.25 -4.22 5.21
N ILE A 59 9.93 -4.86 4.26
CA ILE A 59 10.11 -4.37 2.89
C ILE A 59 9.09 -5.10 2.00
N ILE A 60 8.08 -4.38 1.55
CA ILE A 60 6.87 -4.96 0.96
C ILE A 60 6.72 -4.47 -0.48
N ALA A 61 6.33 -5.35 -1.38
CA ALA A 61 6.03 -5.00 -2.77
C ALA A 61 4.62 -4.39 -2.87
N VAL A 62 4.47 -3.28 -3.58
CA VAL A 62 3.18 -2.61 -3.80
C VAL A 62 3.10 -2.03 -5.21
N GLU A 63 1.92 -2.07 -5.80
CA GLU A 63 1.61 -1.46 -7.09
C GLU A 63 1.55 0.07 -6.93
N ALA A 64 2.24 0.79 -7.82
CA ALA A 64 2.20 2.24 -7.91
C ALA A 64 0.98 2.69 -8.73
N GLY A 65 0.29 3.74 -8.27
CA GLY A 65 -0.79 4.43 -8.97
C GLY A 65 -0.32 5.67 -9.73
N ALA A 66 0.95 6.04 -9.59
CA ALA A 66 1.58 7.19 -10.23
C ALA A 66 3.11 7.07 -10.20
N ALA A 67 3.80 7.99 -10.87
CA ALA A 67 5.25 8.11 -10.74
C ALA A 67 5.66 8.43 -9.28
N ILE A 68 6.65 7.72 -8.77
CA ILE A 68 7.16 7.83 -7.40
C ILE A 68 8.68 7.87 -7.44
N SER A 69 9.29 8.88 -6.82
CA SER A 69 10.73 8.91 -6.66
C SER A 69 11.18 8.11 -5.44
N ARG A 70 12.33 7.46 -5.55
CA ARG A 70 12.97 6.75 -4.43
C ARG A 70 13.15 7.67 -3.22
N GLY A 71 12.85 7.16 -2.02
CA GLY A 71 12.97 7.88 -0.76
C GLY A 71 11.76 8.76 -0.42
N GLN A 72 10.78 8.89 -1.31
CA GLN A 72 9.55 9.63 -1.02
C GLN A 72 8.67 8.87 -0.04
N ARG A 73 7.99 9.63 0.83
CA ARG A 73 6.85 9.09 1.57
C ARG A 73 5.68 8.91 0.62
N ILE A 74 4.98 7.80 0.79
CA ILE A 74 3.83 7.44 -0.04
C ILE A 74 2.56 7.36 0.80
N GLN A 75 1.41 7.37 0.13
CA GLN A 75 0.09 7.13 0.70
C GLN A 75 -0.72 6.22 -0.25
N SER A 76 -1.92 5.82 0.19
CA SER A 76 -2.90 5.16 -0.68
C SER A 76 -3.63 6.18 -1.56
N ASP A 77 -3.98 5.79 -2.78
CA ASP A 77 -4.96 6.48 -3.63
C ASP A 77 -6.36 5.81 -3.55
N ALA A 78 -7.27 6.20 -4.45
CA ALA A 78 -8.63 5.67 -4.52
C ALA A 78 -8.73 4.23 -5.07
N ASN A 79 -7.69 3.74 -5.73
CA ASN A 79 -7.58 2.38 -6.25
C ASN A 79 -6.78 1.48 -5.31
N ALA A 80 -6.43 1.98 -4.13
CA ALA A 80 -5.54 1.35 -3.16
C ALA A 80 -4.10 1.13 -3.65
N CYS A 81 -3.66 1.92 -4.63
CA CYS A 81 -2.28 1.89 -5.11
C CYS A 81 -1.41 2.91 -4.36
N ALA A 82 -0.09 2.72 -4.43
CA ALA A 82 0.88 3.65 -3.87
C ALA A 82 1.00 4.91 -4.73
N VAL A 83 0.90 6.08 -4.10
CA VAL A 83 1.14 7.37 -4.75
C VAL A 83 1.97 8.28 -3.83
N PRO A 84 2.65 9.31 -4.37
CA PRO A 84 3.35 10.29 -3.54
C PRO A 84 2.42 10.88 -2.47
N ARG A 85 2.93 10.98 -1.24
CA ARG A 85 2.15 11.53 -0.13
C ARG A 85 1.82 12.99 -0.40
N THR A 86 0.53 13.32 -0.33
CA THR A 86 0.04 14.68 -0.41
C THR A 86 0.44 15.43 0.86
N ALA A 87 1.16 16.55 0.69
CA ALA A 87 1.50 17.44 1.79
C ALA A 87 0.25 18.16 2.32
N ALA A 88 0.29 18.59 3.57
CA ALA A 88 -0.77 19.45 4.11
C ALA A 88 -0.78 20.78 3.34
N SER A 89 -1.98 21.31 3.08
CA SER A 89 -2.17 22.59 2.39
C SER A 89 -3.37 23.32 2.97
N GLY A 90 -3.14 24.50 3.57
CA GLY A 90 -4.17 25.25 4.28
C GLY A 90 -4.84 24.39 5.36
N ASP A 91 -6.17 24.30 5.31
CA ASP A 91 -6.96 23.46 6.21
C ASP A 91 -7.05 21.98 5.78
N THR A 92 -6.40 21.60 4.68
CA THR A 92 -6.39 20.22 4.20
C THR A 92 -5.24 19.46 4.88
N PRO A 93 -5.54 18.43 5.72
CA PRO A 93 -4.49 17.65 6.36
C PRO A 93 -3.69 16.85 5.32
N ALA A 94 -2.42 16.58 5.63
CA ALA A 94 -1.61 15.68 4.82
C ALA A 94 -2.22 14.27 4.83
N GLY A 95 -2.08 13.52 3.74
CA GLY A 95 -2.45 12.11 3.72
C GLY A 95 -1.63 11.30 4.72
N ILE A 96 -2.11 10.12 5.10
CA ILE A 96 -1.40 9.25 6.05
C ILE A 96 -0.31 8.47 5.32
N SER A 97 0.90 8.49 5.87
CA SER A 97 2.07 7.83 5.28
C SER A 97 1.92 6.30 5.36
N ALA A 98 2.05 5.61 4.24
CA ALA A 98 2.06 4.15 4.14
C ALA A 98 3.48 3.54 4.20
N GLY A 99 4.51 4.38 4.14
CA GLY A 99 5.92 3.96 4.18
C GLY A 99 6.80 4.90 3.36
N ILE A 100 8.00 4.43 3.06
CA ILE A 100 8.99 5.12 2.21
C ILE A 100 9.30 4.26 1.00
N ALA A 101 9.28 4.83 -0.21
CA ALA A 101 9.65 4.12 -1.43
C ALA A 101 11.15 3.76 -1.45
N LEU A 102 11.48 2.49 -1.72
CA LEU A 102 12.87 2.03 -1.87
C LEU A 102 13.31 1.92 -3.33
N ASP A 103 12.35 1.88 -4.25
CA ASP A 103 12.54 1.88 -5.69
C ASP A 103 11.82 3.09 -6.31
N GLU A 104 12.13 3.39 -7.57
CA GLU A 104 11.42 4.39 -8.38
C GLU A 104 10.29 3.70 -9.16
N ALA A 105 9.14 4.34 -9.24
CA ALA A 105 8.07 4.00 -10.18
C ALA A 105 8.02 5.07 -11.27
N LEU A 106 8.03 4.66 -12.54
CA LEU A 106 7.96 5.57 -13.68
C LEU A 106 6.51 5.85 -14.08
N ALA A 107 5.59 4.92 -13.80
CA ALA A 107 4.17 5.04 -14.12
C ALA A 107 3.27 4.20 -13.19
N GLU A 108 1.96 4.34 -13.37
CA GLU A 108 0.97 3.42 -12.80
C GLU A 108 1.23 1.97 -13.27
N GLY A 109 1.01 1.01 -12.37
CA GLY A 109 1.20 -0.42 -12.62
C GLY A 109 2.61 -0.94 -12.32
N ASP A 110 3.57 -0.06 -12.08
CA ASP A 110 4.91 -0.46 -11.63
C ASP A 110 4.84 -1.03 -10.21
N VAL A 111 5.46 -2.18 -9.97
CA VAL A 111 5.52 -2.79 -8.63
C VAL A 111 6.84 -2.43 -7.97
N ILE A 112 6.78 -1.60 -6.92
CA ILE A 112 7.94 -1.10 -6.17
C ILE A 112 8.01 -1.71 -4.78
N ARG A 113 9.19 -1.65 -4.15
CA ARG A 113 9.34 -1.97 -2.73
C ARG A 113 9.18 -0.72 -1.87
N ILE A 114 8.52 -0.90 -0.72
CA ILE A 114 8.36 0.14 0.31
C ILE A 114 8.92 -0.34 1.64
N LEU A 115 9.58 0.56 2.36
CA LEU A 115 9.96 0.37 3.76
C LEU A 115 8.78 0.78 4.65
N ARG A 116 8.22 -0.18 5.37
CA ARG A 116 7.04 0.00 6.21
C ARG A 116 7.34 -0.35 7.67
N GLY A 117 6.83 0.47 8.59
CA GLY A 117 7.13 0.40 10.04
C GLY A 117 8.14 1.43 10.54
N VAL A 118 8.27 2.58 9.85
CA VAL A 118 9.21 3.69 10.14
C VAL A 118 8.54 5.05 10.23
#